data_AF-A0A8S0WB25-F1
#
_entry.id   AF-A0A8S0WB25-F1
#
_cell.length_a   1.000
_cell.length_b   1.000
_cell.length_c   1.000
_cell.angle_alpha   90.00
_cell.angle_beta   90.00
_cell.angle_gamma   90.00
#
_symmetry.space_group_name_H-M   'P 1'
#
loop_
_entity.id
_entity.type
_entity.pdbx_description
1 polymer ?
#
loop_
_entity_poly.entity_id
_entity_poly.type
_entity_poly.pdbx_seq_one_letter_code
_entity_poly.pdbx_strand_id
1 'polypeptide(L)'
;MSTLDHQPCPQGPSNNAGVAPTATPSPSLPSATASRHPTPPGAVQRCPCKLLSSFKYGTKPVLDLWSSTFQDPTYQGSEFLELQRPDRKPIQPLYLNGGPWLSCFGHSITEFACVCWCITGHMPIGAYYRHFKINEPHGCTCGAALQSRQHILFHCRNRYSTHYPHFLGDIASFMKYNPTVFGFNWDPSGVG
;
A
#
# COMPACT_ATOMS: atom_id res chain seq x y z
N MET A 1 21.34 -31.70 47.75
CA MET A 1 22.75 -31.84 47.31
C MET A 1 22.76 -32.67 46.04
N SER A 2 22.66 -32.01 44.89
CA SER A 2 23.01 -32.57 43.58
C SER A 2 23.45 -31.39 42.71
N THR A 3 24.76 -31.27 42.57
CA THR A 3 25.46 -30.40 41.63
C THR A 3 25.22 -30.93 40.22
N LEU A 4 24.73 -30.07 39.32
CA LEU A 4 24.82 -30.29 37.88
C LEU A 4 25.63 -29.13 37.30
N ASP A 5 26.85 -29.51 36.93
CA ASP A 5 27.88 -28.70 36.30
C ASP A 5 27.40 -28.00 35.02
N HIS A 6 27.96 -26.81 34.84
CA HIS A 6 27.95 -26.06 33.59
C HIS A 6 28.67 -26.83 32.48
N GLN A 7 28.11 -26.78 31.27
CA GLN A 7 28.88 -26.99 30.06
C GLN A 7 28.54 -25.87 29.04
N PRO A 8 29.43 -24.90 28.82
CA PRO A 8 29.31 -23.93 27.73
C PRO A 8 29.74 -24.53 26.39
N CYS A 9 29.15 -24.00 25.32
CA CYS A 9 29.40 -24.33 23.92
C CYS A 9 30.89 -24.23 23.54
N PRO A 10 31.44 -25.14 22.71
CA PRO A 10 32.84 -25.09 22.31
C PRO A 10 33.13 -23.92 21.36
N GLN A 11 34.18 -23.16 21.69
CA GLN A 11 34.86 -22.23 20.80
C GLN A 11 36.11 -22.89 20.20
N GLY A 12 36.30 -22.71 18.88
CA GLY A 12 37.61 -22.80 18.19
C GLY A 12 37.54 -23.46 16.80
N PRO A 13 38.49 -23.18 15.87
CA PRO A 13 39.73 -22.42 16.07
C PRO A 13 39.88 -21.16 15.20
N SER A 14 40.84 -20.35 15.66
CA SER A 14 41.41 -19.16 15.06
C SER A 14 42.50 -19.48 14.03
N ASN A 15 42.76 -18.51 13.15
CA ASN A 15 43.95 -18.27 12.31
C ASN A 15 43.99 -18.93 10.92
N ASN A 16 43.91 -18.10 9.86
CA ASN A 16 45.14 -17.80 9.11
C ASN A 16 45.05 -16.52 8.28
N ALA A 17 46.18 -15.83 8.23
CA ALA A 17 46.42 -14.58 7.53
C ALA A 17 46.67 -14.80 6.02
N GLY A 18 46.37 -13.76 5.25
CA GLY A 18 46.99 -13.51 3.94
C GLY A 18 46.29 -14.17 2.74
N VAL A 19 45.56 -13.37 1.98
CA VAL A 19 45.93 -12.90 0.63
C VAL A 19 44.76 -12.05 0.13
N ALA A 20 45.04 -10.77 -0.12
CA ALA A 20 44.07 -9.81 -0.64
C ALA A 20 43.67 -10.19 -2.08
N PRO A 21 42.38 -10.16 -2.45
CA PRO A 21 41.99 -10.29 -3.85
C PRO A 21 42.34 -8.99 -4.58
N THR A 22 43.24 -9.13 -5.56
CA THR A 22 43.66 -8.13 -6.54
C THR A 22 42.45 -7.48 -7.21
N ALA A 23 42.18 -6.22 -6.87
CA ALA A 23 41.18 -5.40 -7.54
C ALA A 23 41.63 -5.15 -8.99
N THR A 24 40.82 -5.62 -9.95
CA THR A 24 40.97 -5.30 -11.36
C THR A 24 40.61 -3.83 -11.57
N PRO A 25 41.46 -3.00 -12.23
CA PRO A 25 41.12 -1.61 -12.47
C PRO A 25 39.98 -1.51 -13.49
N SER A 26 38.87 -0.91 -13.05
CA SER A 26 37.78 -0.47 -13.94
C SER A 26 38.28 0.65 -14.85
N PRO A 27 37.90 0.68 -16.13
CA PRO A 27 38.27 1.77 -17.04
C PRO A 27 37.62 3.07 -16.58
N SER A 28 38.45 4.09 -16.37
CA SER A 28 38.09 5.45 -16.01
C SER A 28 37.18 6.08 -17.07
N LEU A 29 35.98 6.49 -16.65
CA LEU A 29 35.13 7.40 -17.43
C LEU A 29 35.82 8.77 -17.55
N PRO A 30 35.79 9.43 -18.71
CA PRO A 30 36.37 10.76 -18.87
C PRO A 30 35.58 11.79 -18.04
N SER A 31 36.33 12.58 -17.25
CA SER A 31 35.84 13.74 -16.52
C SER A 31 35.11 14.71 -17.46
N ALA A 32 33.80 14.82 -17.29
CA ALA A 32 33.03 15.90 -17.89
C ALA A 32 33.40 17.22 -17.21
N THR A 33 34.14 18.05 -17.91
CA THR A 33 34.46 19.42 -17.52
C THR A 33 33.16 20.21 -17.37
N ALA A 34 32.83 20.63 -16.14
CA ALA A 34 31.69 21.50 -15.86
C ALA A 34 31.92 22.88 -16.48
N SER A 35 31.38 23.10 -17.68
CA SER A 35 31.28 24.44 -18.27
C SER A 35 30.21 25.22 -17.51
N ARG A 36 30.64 26.16 -16.65
CA ARG A 36 29.75 27.10 -15.96
C ARG A 36 29.25 28.12 -17.00
N HIS A 37 28.00 27.95 -17.42
CA HIS A 37 27.27 29.05 -18.04
C HIS A 37 26.98 30.14 -16.98
N PRO A 38 27.15 31.43 -17.32
CA PRO A 38 26.76 32.52 -16.44
C PRO A 38 25.23 32.60 -16.34
N THR A 39 24.70 32.55 -15.12
CA THR A 39 23.29 32.80 -14.80
C THR A 39 22.94 34.27 -15.08
N PRO A 40 21.84 34.57 -15.79
CA PRO A 40 21.35 35.93 -15.91
C PRO A 40 20.71 36.39 -14.57
N PRO A 41 20.90 37.66 -14.16
CA PRO A 41 20.25 38.19 -12.96
C PRO A 41 18.80 38.55 -13.33
N GLY A 42 17.88 37.65 -13.06
CA GLY A 42 16.45 37.90 -13.19
C GLY A 42 15.72 37.17 -12.07
N ALA A 43 15.16 37.93 -11.14
CA ALA A 43 14.37 37.42 -10.03
C ALA A 43 13.34 36.38 -10.52
N VAL A 44 13.44 35.15 -10.02
CA VAL A 44 12.37 34.16 -10.17
C VAL A 44 11.21 34.66 -9.34
N GLN A 45 10.34 35.46 -9.96
CA GLN A 45 9.09 35.89 -9.38
C GLN A 45 8.24 34.63 -9.19
N ARG A 46 8.23 34.09 -7.96
CA ARG A 46 7.28 33.04 -7.59
C ARG A 46 5.89 33.61 -7.81
N CYS A 47 5.20 33.08 -8.82
CA CYS A 47 3.83 33.45 -9.10
C CYS A 47 2.98 33.02 -7.88
N PRO A 48 2.34 33.95 -7.15
CA PRO A 48 1.48 33.56 -6.05
C PRO A 48 0.22 32.99 -6.71
N CYS A 49 0.11 31.67 -6.76
CA CYS A 49 -1.13 31.01 -7.09
C CYS A 49 -2.17 31.42 -6.03
N LYS A 50 -2.91 32.50 -6.31
CA LYS A 50 -4.18 32.79 -5.65
C LYS A 50 -5.20 31.74 -6.10
N LEU A 51 -5.00 30.52 -5.65
CA LEU A 51 -5.87 29.38 -5.94
C LEU A 51 -6.97 29.26 -4.88
N LEU A 52 -7.64 30.35 -4.50
CA LEU A 52 -8.67 30.30 -3.46
C LEU A 52 -9.75 31.35 -3.73
N SER A 53 -10.80 30.96 -4.48
CA SER A 53 -12.20 31.37 -4.26
C SER A 53 -13.17 30.86 -5.32
N SER A 54 -12.73 30.60 -6.56
CA SER A 54 -13.62 30.22 -7.67
C SER A 54 -14.06 28.74 -7.71
N PHE A 55 -13.46 27.88 -6.89
CA PHE A 55 -13.76 26.44 -6.87
C PHE A 55 -15.09 26.06 -6.24
N LYS A 56 -15.93 27.01 -5.81
CA LYS A 56 -17.21 26.70 -5.17
C LYS A 56 -18.35 26.43 -6.16
N TYR A 57 -18.22 26.85 -7.42
CA TYR A 57 -19.33 26.82 -8.39
C TYR A 57 -19.05 26.00 -9.67
N GLY A 58 -17.80 25.65 -9.98
CA GLY A 58 -17.43 24.87 -11.17
C GLY A 58 -17.43 23.34 -10.98
N THR A 59 -18.06 22.84 -9.93
CA THR A 59 -17.75 21.52 -9.36
C THR A 59 -18.80 20.46 -9.64
N LYS A 60 -20.07 20.86 -9.71
CA LYS A 60 -21.19 19.95 -9.96
C LYS A 60 -21.11 19.26 -11.34
N PRO A 61 -20.81 19.95 -12.46
CA PRO A 61 -20.70 19.28 -13.76
C PRO A 61 -19.59 18.24 -13.80
N VAL A 62 -18.48 18.50 -13.10
CA VAL A 62 -17.35 17.56 -13.00
C VAL A 62 -17.73 16.35 -12.13
N LEU A 63 -18.45 16.57 -11.02
CA LEU A 63 -18.98 15.49 -10.19
C LEU A 63 -19.98 14.63 -10.96
N ASP A 64 -20.94 15.26 -11.64
CA ASP A 64 -21.96 14.56 -12.41
C ASP A 64 -21.30 13.75 -13.56
N LEU A 65 -20.31 14.32 -14.25
CA LEU A 65 -19.53 13.62 -15.26
C LEU A 65 -18.79 12.43 -14.66
N TRP A 66 -18.04 12.62 -13.57
CA TRP A 66 -17.28 11.53 -12.97
C TRP A 66 -18.17 10.44 -12.40
N SER A 67 -19.25 10.79 -11.70
CA SER A 67 -20.26 9.84 -11.24
C SER A 67 -20.89 9.07 -12.40
N SER A 68 -21.16 9.73 -13.54
CA SER A 68 -21.68 9.06 -14.73
C SER A 68 -20.65 8.12 -15.35
N THR A 69 -19.39 8.55 -15.48
CA THR A 69 -18.30 7.71 -16.02
C THR A 69 -18.05 6.50 -15.11
N PHE A 70 -18.11 6.68 -13.80
CA PHE A 70 -17.88 5.62 -12.82
C PHE A 70 -18.97 4.54 -12.81
N GLN A 71 -20.15 4.80 -13.40
CA GLN A 71 -21.18 3.77 -13.59
C GLN A 71 -20.84 2.81 -14.73
N ASP A 72 -19.89 3.14 -15.61
CA ASP A 72 -19.42 2.22 -16.64
C ASP A 72 -18.57 1.10 -15.98
N PRO A 73 -19.00 -0.18 -16.05
CA PRO A 73 -18.26 -1.28 -15.45
C PRO A 73 -16.83 -1.43 -15.97
N THR A 74 -16.59 -1.02 -17.23
CA THR A 74 -15.25 -1.06 -17.84
C THR A 74 -14.31 0.00 -17.27
N TYR A 75 -14.87 1.14 -16.85
CA TYR A 75 -14.13 2.21 -16.17
C TYR A 75 -13.91 1.90 -14.68
N GLN A 76 -14.93 1.38 -14.00
CA GLN A 76 -14.87 1.01 -12.59
C GLN A 76 -13.91 -0.17 -12.34
N GLY A 77 -13.90 -1.14 -13.26
CA GLY A 77 -13.15 -2.38 -13.14
C GLY A 77 -13.89 -3.46 -12.35
N SER A 78 -13.61 -4.73 -12.66
CA SER A 78 -14.29 -5.89 -12.04
C SER A 78 -13.93 -6.10 -10.56
N GLU A 79 -12.80 -5.56 -10.14
CA GLU A 79 -12.29 -5.71 -8.78
C GLU A 79 -12.64 -4.51 -7.89
N PHE A 80 -13.48 -3.56 -8.30
CA PHE A 80 -13.89 -2.50 -7.37
C PHE A 80 -14.82 -3.04 -6.28
N LEU A 81 -14.56 -2.73 -5.00
CA LEU A 81 -15.43 -3.09 -3.89
C LEU A 81 -16.50 -2.01 -3.72
N GLU A 82 -17.73 -2.32 -4.08
CA GLU A 82 -18.86 -1.43 -3.85
C GLU A 82 -19.25 -1.43 -2.37
N LEU A 83 -18.91 -0.34 -1.66
CA LEU A 83 -19.33 -0.13 -0.28
C LEU A 83 -20.60 0.70 -0.21
N GLN A 84 -21.35 0.47 0.86
CA GLN A 84 -22.62 1.12 1.14
C GLN A 84 -22.50 2.10 2.30
N ARG A 85 -23.33 3.14 2.24
CA ARG A 85 -23.65 3.99 3.38
C ARG A 85 -24.61 3.27 4.34
N PRO A 86 -24.82 3.78 5.57
CA PRO A 86 -25.81 3.22 6.50
C PRO A 86 -27.23 3.12 5.91
N ASP A 87 -27.58 3.97 4.94
CA ASP A 87 -28.87 3.92 4.22
C ASP A 87 -28.88 2.94 3.03
N ARG A 88 -27.88 2.03 2.94
CA ARG A 88 -27.70 1.00 1.91
C ARG A 88 -27.52 1.52 0.49
N LYS A 89 -27.27 2.81 0.32
CA LYS A 89 -26.91 3.37 -1.00
C LYS A 89 -25.41 3.21 -1.24
N PRO A 90 -25.00 2.95 -2.49
CA PRO A 90 -23.58 2.91 -2.84
C PRO A 90 -22.90 4.23 -2.48
N ILE A 91 -21.70 4.14 -1.94
CA ILE A 91 -20.89 5.33 -1.68
C ILE A 91 -20.38 5.85 -3.01
N GLN A 92 -20.89 7.02 -3.40
CA GLN A 92 -20.36 7.73 -4.56
C GLN A 92 -18.97 8.28 -4.23
N PRO A 93 -17.99 8.10 -5.10
CA PRO A 93 -16.68 8.68 -4.89
C PRO A 93 -16.84 10.21 -5.05
N LEU A 94 -16.35 10.95 -4.05
CA LEU A 94 -16.54 12.40 -3.94
C LEU A 94 -15.22 13.05 -3.53
N TYR A 95 -14.78 14.09 -4.25
CA TYR A 95 -13.49 14.73 -3.97
C TYR A 95 -13.60 15.82 -2.88
N LEU A 96 -14.81 16.37 -2.63
CA LEU A 96 -15.01 17.40 -1.61
C LEU A 96 -14.73 16.83 -0.23
N ASN A 97 -13.68 17.35 0.42
CA ASN A 97 -13.19 16.91 1.73
C ASN A 97 -12.90 15.39 1.80
N GLY A 98 -12.62 14.77 0.65
CA GLY A 98 -12.44 13.31 0.49
C GLY A 98 -13.63 12.45 0.94
N GLY A 99 -14.84 13.03 0.97
CA GLY A 99 -16.08 12.32 1.24
C GLY A 99 -16.10 11.59 2.59
N PRO A 100 -16.98 10.59 2.75
CA PRO A 100 -17.05 9.81 3.99
C PRO A 100 -15.78 8.98 4.26
N TRP A 101 -14.94 8.77 3.25
CA TRP A 101 -13.72 7.97 3.32
C TRP A 101 -12.67 8.61 4.24
N LEU A 102 -12.33 9.88 4.02
CA LEU A 102 -11.28 10.53 4.83
C LEU A 102 -11.69 10.68 6.29
N SER A 103 -12.97 10.87 6.60
CA SER A 103 -13.42 10.91 7.99
C SER A 103 -13.28 9.56 8.73
N CYS A 104 -13.30 8.44 8.01
CA CYS A 104 -13.20 7.11 8.62
C CYS A 104 -11.76 6.60 8.74
N PHE A 105 -10.87 7.03 7.83
CA PHE A 105 -9.52 6.45 7.70
C PHE A 105 -8.39 7.48 7.73
N GLY A 106 -8.70 8.78 7.84
CA GLY A 106 -7.73 9.87 7.74
C GLY A 106 -6.73 9.97 8.90
N HIS A 107 -6.78 9.07 9.88
CA HIS A 107 -5.90 9.07 11.04
C HIS A 107 -4.53 8.42 10.76
N SER A 108 -4.41 7.61 9.71
CA SER A 108 -3.15 6.95 9.32
C SER A 108 -3.05 6.83 7.79
N ILE A 109 -1.94 7.33 7.24
CA ILE A 109 -1.66 7.27 5.79
C ILE A 109 -1.58 5.81 5.33
N THR A 110 -0.93 4.96 6.13
CA THR A 110 -0.75 3.53 5.81
C THR A 110 -2.09 2.80 5.81
N GLU A 111 -2.95 3.07 6.80
CA GLU A 111 -4.28 2.46 6.86
C GLU A 111 -5.13 2.90 5.68
N PHE A 112 -5.14 4.21 5.38
CA PHE A 112 -5.85 4.75 4.22
C PHE A 112 -5.37 4.16 2.91
N ALA A 113 -4.06 3.99 2.72
CA ALA A 113 -3.50 3.33 1.54
C ALA A 113 -3.97 1.88 1.42
N CYS A 114 -3.96 1.12 2.53
CA CYS A 114 -4.44 -0.26 2.55
C CYS A 114 -5.94 -0.37 2.24
N VAL A 115 -6.73 0.59 2.72
CA VAL A 115 -8.17 0.68 2.42
C VAL A 115 -8.38 1.00 0.94
N CYS A 116 -7.64 1.95 0.39
CA CYS A 116 -7.68 2.25 -1.04
C CYS A 116 -7.34 1.00 -1.88
N TRP A 117 -6.28 0.27 -1.53
CA TRP A 117 -5.93 -0.99 -2.20
C TRP A 117 -7.03 -2.04 -2.07
N CYS A 118 -7.62 -2.20 -0.89
CA CYS A 118 -8.75 -3.10 -0.66
C CYS A 118 -9.93 -2.75 -1.58
N ILE A 119 -10.29 -1.46 -1.68
CA ILE A 119 -11.42 -1.00 -2.47
C ILE A 119 -11.15 -1.18 -3.96
N THR A 120 -9.98 -0.76 -4.44
CA THR A 120 -9.67 -0.78 -5.88
C THR A 120 -9.31 -2.17 -6.40
N GLY A 121 -9.09 -3.15 -5.52
CA GLY A 121 -8.62 -4.47 -5.94
C GLY A 121 -7.10 -4.56 -6.10
N HIS A 122 -6.37 -3.45 -5.90
CA HIS A 122 -4.96 -3.32 -6.26
C HIS A 122 -3.99 -3.63 -5.09
N MET A 123 -4.31 -4.66 -4.31
CA MET A 123 -3.54 -5.03 -3.12
C MET A 123 -2.48 -6.11 -3.43
N PRO A 124 -1.27 -6.05 -2.84
CA PRO A 124 -0.20 -7.05 -3.02
C PRO A 124 -0.51 -8.37 -2.30
N ILE A 125 -1.50 -9.11 -2.81
CA ILE A 125 -1.92 -10.42 -2.31
C ILE A 125 -1.78 -11.47 -3.40
N GLY A 126 -1.98 -12.74 -3.07
CA GLY A 126 -1.85 -13.85 -4.03
C GLY A 126 -2.66 -13.69 -5.33
N ALA A 127 -3.87 -13.13 -5.29
CA ALA A 127 -4.64 -12.84 -6.50
C ALA A 127 -3.96 -11.83 -7.44
N TYR A 128 -3.33 -10.80 -6.88
CA TYR A 128 -2.56 -9.80 -7.61
C TYR A 128 -1.29 -10.41 -8.20
N TYR A 129 -0.50 -11.13 -7.41
CA TYR A 129 0.73 -11.77 -7.91
C TYR A 129 0.45 -12.73 -9.07
N ARG A 130 -0.64 -13.50 -8.98
CA ARG A 130 -1.05 -14.39 -10.06
C ARG A 130 -1.46 -13.64 -11.32
N HIS A 131 -2.22 -12.55 -11.18
CA HIS A 131 -2.66 -11.74 -12.32
C HIS A 131 -1.46 -11.13 -13.07
N PHE A 132 -0.48 -10.60 -12.33
CA PHE A 132 0.72 -9.99 -12.88
C PHE A 132 1.87 -10.98 -13.14
N LYS A 133 1.65 -12.28 -12.96
CA LYS A 133 2.64 -13.36 -13.16
C LYS A 133 3.93 -13.14 -12.35
N ILE A 134 3.79 -12.60 -11.14
CA ILE A 134 4.89 -12.40 -10.20
C ILE A 134 5.17 -13.73 -9.49
N ASN A 135 6.44 -14.14 -9.42
CA ASN A 135 6.84 -15.41 -8.81
C ASN A 135 6.94 -15.30 -7.27
N GLU A 136 5.79 -15.11 -6.63
CA GLU A 136 5.64 -15.04 -5.18
C GLU A 136 4.56 -16.04 -4.71
N PRO A 137 4.50 -16.39 -3.40
CA PRO A 137 3.45 -17.25 -2.87
C PRO A 137 2.04 -16.69 -3.14
N HIS A 138 1.18 -17.51 -3.76
CA HIS A 138 -0.20 -17.15 -4.08
C HIS A 138 -1.21 -17.57 -3.01
N GLY A 139 -0.88 -18.58 -2.21
CA GLY A 139 -1.75 -19.14 -1.19
C GLY A 139 -1.88 -18.25 0.04
N CYS A 140 -2.97 -18.39 0.79
CA CYS A 140 -3.08 -17.77 2.09
C CYS A 140 -2.43 -18.65 3.16
N THR A 141 -1.84 -18.05 4.20
CA THR A 141 -1.28 -18.78 5.36
C THR A 141 -2.34 -19.60 6.13
N CYS A 142 -3.61 -19.36 5.87
CA CYS A 142 -4.69 -20.17 6.42
C CYS A 142 -4.84 -21.53 5.71
N GLY A 143 -4.14 -21.76 4.61
CA GLY A 143 -4.20 -22.99 3.80
C GLY A 143 -5.05 -22.86 2.52
N ALA A 144 -5.70 -21.72 2.28
CA ALA A 144 -6.41 -21.50 1.02
C ALA A 144 -5.41 -21.43 -0.16
N ALA A 145 -5.72 -22.14 -1.25
CA ALA A 145 -4.86 -22.21 -2.43
C ALA A 145 -4.60 -20.84 -3.09
N LEU A 146 -5.50 -19.90 -2.89
CA LEU A 146 -5.38 -18.53 -3.37
C LEU A 146 -5.83 -17.54 -2.29
N GLN A 147 -4.97 -16.58 -2.00
CA GLN A 147 -5.30 -15.41 -1.23
C GLN A 147 -5.94 -14.34 -2.13
N SER A 148 -7.28 -14.31 -2.18
CA SER A 148 -8.05 -13.23 -2.82
C SER A 148 -8.64 -12.26 -1.80
N ARG A 149 -9.06 -11.07 -2.24
CA ARG A 149 -9.81 -10.13 -1.39
C ARG A 149 -11.05 -10.80 -0.81
N GLN A 150 -11.82 -11.50 -1.64
CA GLN A 150 -13.01 -12.23 -1.20
C GLN A 150 -12.66 -13.25 -0.11
N HIS A 151 -11.59 -14.01 -0.28
CA HIS A 151 -11.13 -14.94 0.74
C HIS A 151 -10.79 -14.20 2.04
N ILE A 152 -9.97 -13.15 1.97
CA ILE A 152 -9.54 -12.37 3.14
C ILE A 152 -10.73 -11.78 3.91
N LEU A 153 -11.69 -11.17 3.22
CA LEU A 153 -12.81 -10.47 3.85
C LEU A 153 -13.90 -11.42 4.38
N PHE A 154 -14.09 -12.58 3.74
CA PHE A 154 -15.30 -13.40 3.98
C PHE A 154 -15.03 -14.83 4.45
N HIS A 155 -13.82 -15.36 4.26
CA HIS A 155 -13.56 -16.80 4.43
C HIS A 155 -12.27 -17.11 5.22
N CYS A 156 -11.40 -16.15 5.45
CA CYS A 156 -10.10 -16.41 6.03
C CYS A 156 -10.16 -16.61 7.54
N ARG A 157 -9.91 -17.85 8.00
CA ARG A 157 -9.81 -18.18 9.44
C ARG A 157 -8.69 -17.45 10.19
N ASN A 158 -7.68 -16.95 9.48
CA ASN A 158 -6.55 -16.21 10.07
C ASN A 158 -6.84 -14.70 10.18
N ARG A 159 -8.00 -14.23 9.75
CA ARG A 159 -8.40 -12.82 9.83
C ARG A 159 -9.59 -12.70 10.75
N TYR A 160 -9.43 -11.88 11.76
CA TYR A 160 -10.55 -11.56 12.63
C TYR A 160 -11.50 -10.65 11.86
N SER A 161 -12.72 -11.14 11.65
CA SER A 161 -13.82 -10.36 11.09
C SER A 161 -15.07 -10.63 11.91
N THR A 162 -15.66 -9.58 12.47
CA THR A 162 -16.94 -9.68 13.19
C THR A 162 -18.13 -9.67 12.24
N HIS A 163 -18.00 -9.07 11.06
CA HIS A 163 -19.09 -8.84 10.11
C HIS A 163 -18.62 -8.88 8.66
N TYR A 164 -19.53 -9.20 7.75
CA TYR A 164 -19.34 -9.08 6.31
C TYR A 164 -19.25 -7.59 5.95
N PRO A 165 -18.14 -7.08 5.41
CA PRO A 165 -17.99 -5.66 5.23
C PRO A 165 -18.76 -5.16 4.01
N HIS A 166 -19.99 -4.71 4.27
CA HIS A 166 -20.84 -4.04 3.28
C HIS A 166 -20.83 -2.53 3.48
N PHE A 167 -20.55 -2.07 4.70
CA PHE A 167 -20.50 -0.66 5.04
C PHE A 167 -19.07 -0.17 5.24
N LEU A 168 -18.88 1.14 5.07
CA LEU A 168 -17.60 1.79 5.31
C LEU A 168 -17.05 1.53 6.73
N GLY A 169 -17.94 1.56 7.72
CA GLY A 169 -17.59 1.29 9.12
C GLY A 169 -17.15 -0.15 9.37
N ASP A 170 -17.63 -1.10 8.57
CA ASP A 170 -17.21 -2.50 8.69
C ASP A 170 -15.78 -2.67 8.17
N ILE A 171 -15.44 -2.05 7.04
CA ILE A 171 -14.07 -2.01 6.53
C ILE A 171 -13.15 -1.34 7.53
N ALA A 172 -13.54 -0.20 8.11
CA ALA A 172 -12.77 0.47 9.17
C ALA A 172 -12.53 -0.45 10.38
N SER A 173 -13.58 -1.14 10.83
CA SER A 173 -13.44 -2.10 11.92
C SER A 173 -12.51 -3.25 11.57
N PHE A 174 -12.65 -3.83 10.37
CA PHE A 174 -11.79 -4.91 9.88
C PHE A 174 -10.33 -4.48 9.81
N MET A 175 -10.04 -3.31 9.27
CA MET A 175 -8.68 -2.78 9.14
C MET A 175 -8.04 -2.50 10.49
N LYS A 176 -8.82 -2.02 11.48
CA LYS A 176 -8.33 -1.83 12.85
C LYS A 176 -7.80 -3.13 13.47
N TYR A 177 -8.43 -4.27 13.20
CA TYR A 177 -7.97 -5.58 13.69
C TYR A 177 -6.93 -6.25 12.79
N ASN A 178 -6.77 -5.78 11.55
CA ASN A 178 -5.89 -6.38 10.55
C ASN A 178 -5.10 -5.29 9.79
N PRO A 179 -4.29 -4.45 10.46
CA PRO A 179 -3.78 -3.19 9.90
C PRO A 179 -2.85 -3.36 8.69
N THR A 180 -2.24 -4.52 8.52
CA THR A 180 -1.25 -4.81 7.46
C THR A 180 -1.78 -5.76 6.37
N VAL A 181 -3.03 -6.21 6.46
CA VAL A 181 -3.56 -7.32 5.64
C VAL A 181 -3.53 -7.09 4.13
N PHE A 182 -3.54 -5.83 3.72
CA PHE A 182 -3.46 -5.42 2.30
C PHE A 182 -2.17 -4.65 1.98
N GLY A 183 -1.17 -4.64 2.88
CA GLY A 183 0.08 -3.91 2.68
C GLY A 183 1.19 -4.74 2.03
N PHE A 184 2.16 -4.07 1.41
CA PHE A 184 3.36 -4.70 0.84
C PHE A 184 4.28 -5.35 1.89
N ASN A 185 4.18 -4.92 3.16
CA ASN A 185 4.92 -5.48 4.28
C ASN A 185 4.15 -6.59 5.00
N TRP A 186 3.29 -7.32 4.27
CA TRP A 186 2.60 -8.48 4.82
C TRP A 186 3.64 -9.58 5.13
N ASP A 187 4.09 -9.64 6.39
CA ASP A 187 4.84 -10.79 6.89
C ASP A 187 3.82 -11.92 7.18
N PRO A 188 3.92 -13.10 6.54
CA PRO A 188 3.10 -14.26 6.87
C PRO A 188 3.20 -14.70 8.35
N SER A 189 4.23 -14.26 9.07
CA SER A 189 4.47 -14.48 10.50
C SER A 189 3.64 -13.59 11.43
N GLY A 190 3.01 -12.53 10.93
CA GLY A 190 2.08 -11.70 11.70
C GLY A 190 2.71 -10.82 12.79
N VAL A 191 3.95 -10.34 12.62
CA VAL A 191 4.54 -9.36 13.54
C VAL A 191 4.44 -7.96 12.93
N GLY A 192 3.52 -7.17 13.48
CA GLY A 192 3.49 -5.71 13.38
C GLY A 192 3.56 -5.13 14.78
#